data_AF-A0A2T1KA84-F1
#
_entry.id   AF-A0A2T1KA84-F1
#
_cell.length_a   1.000
_cell.length_b   1.000
_cell.length_c   1.000
_cell.angle_alpha   90.00
_cell.angle_beta   90.00
_cell.angle_gamma   90.00
#
_symmetry.space_group_name_H-M   'P 1'
#
loop_
_entity.id
_entity.type
_entity.pdbx_description
1 polymer ?
#
loop_
_entity_poly.entity_id
_entity_poly.type
_entity_poly.pdbx_seq_one_letter_code
_entity_poly.pdbx_strand_id
1 'polypeptide(L)' 'MSKTALMKCVMGEETTKSGSIKFAQDLEPTKMKSEGRSSLGIGCVPQGMWIFPLLIAEEDLRTDLALLGN' A
#
# COMPACT_ATOMS: atom_id res chain seq x y z
N MET A 1 8.78 15.53 2.14
CA MET A 1 8.14 15.33 3.47
C MET A 1 6.63 15.18 3.36
N SER A 2 5.87 16.18 2.89
CA SER A 2 4.40 16.13 2.88
C SER A 2 3.79 15.03 1.99
N LYS A 3 4.33 14.81 0.78
CA LYS A 3 3.79 13.84 -0.18
C LYS A 3 3.96 12.39 0.27
N THR A 4 5.15 12.06 0.77
CA THR A 4 5.44 10.73 1.33
C THR A 4 4.64 10.48 2.62
N ALA A 5 4.48 11.49 3.48
CA ALA A 5 3.64 11.37 4.67
C ALA A 5 2.18 11.09 4.31
N LEU A 6 1.64 11.76 3.27
CA LEU A 6 0.30 11.46 2.77
C LEU A 6 0.19 10.02 2.26
N MET A 7 1.17 9.55 1.49
CA MET A 7 1.21 8.16 1.01
C MET A 7 1.21 7.16 2.16
N LYS A 8 2.03 7.37 3.19
CA LYS A 8 2.04 6.52 4.40
C LYS A 8 0.69 6.49 5.10
N CYS A 9 0.00 7.63 5.19
CA CYS A 9 -1.35 7.71 5.73
C CYS A 9 -2.38 6.97 4.86
N VAL A 10 -2.26 7.01 3.53
CA VAL A 10 -3.14 6.29 2.59
C VAL A 10 -2.90 4.79 2.63
N MET A 11 -1.64 4.37 2.80
CA MET A 11 -1.24 2.97 2.98
C MET A 11 -1.59 2.41 4.35
N GLY A 12 -1.88 3.26 5.34
CA GLY A 12 -2.16 2.83 6.72
C GLY A 12 -0.91 2.44 7.50
N GLU A 13 0.29 2.89 7.06
CA GLU A 13 1.54 2.82 7.83
C GLU A 13 1.55 3.85 8.96
N GLU A 14 0.87 4.98 8.76
CA GLU A 14 0.77 6.07 9.72
C GLU A 14 -0.71 6.44 9.95
N THR A 15 -1.06 6.80 11.18
CA THR A 15 -2.42 7.21 11.51
C THR A 15 -2.71 8.64 11.05
N THR A 16 -3.85 8.87 10.40
CA THR A 16 -4.36 10.21 10.13
C THR A 16 -4.83 10.89 11.42
N LYS A 17 -4.27 12.07 11.74
CA LYS A 17 -4.69 12.87 12.90
C LYS A 17 -6.10 13.47 12.74
N SER A 18 -6.49 13.78 11.50
CA SER A 18 -7.79 14.35 11.14
C SER A 18 -8.11 14.05 9.67
N GLY A 19 -9.38 14.23 9.31
CA GLY A 19 -9.89 13.92 7.97
C GLY A 19 -10.33 12.46 7.82
N SER A 20 -10.77 12.11 6.62
CA SER A 20 -11.19 10.75 6.26
C SER A 20 -10.69 10.38 4.86
N ILE A 21 -10.48 9.09 4.66
CA ILE A 21 -10.13 8.48 3.38
C ILE A 21 -11.35 7.70 2.93
N LYS A 22 -11.88 8.02 1.73
CA LYS A 22 -12.95 7.27 1.09
C LYS A 22 -12.40 6.51 -0.11
N PHE A 23 -12.75 5.24 -0.21
CA PHE A 23 -12.37 4.32 -1.27
C PHE A 23 -13.62 3.56 -1.72
N ALA A 24 -13.72 3.19 -3.01
CA ALA A 24 -14.80 2.39 -3.62
C ALA A 24 -16.21 2.48 -2.95
N GLN A 25 -17.15 3.21 -3.58
CA GLN A 25 -18.59 3.20 -3.22
C GLN A 25 -18.86 3.23 -1.70
N ASP A 26 -18.24 4.19 -1.00
CA ASP A 26 -18.41 4.50 0.44
C ASP A 26 -17.61 3.69 1.46
N LEU A 27 -16.62 2.89 1.04
CA LEU A 27 -15.72 2.27 2.01
C LEU A 27 -14.76 3.30 2.63
N GLU A 28 -14.72 3.37 3.95
CA GLU A 28 -13.87 4.32 4.68
C GLU A 28 -12.69 3.61 5.38
N PRO A 29 -11.54 3.39 4.71
CA PRO A 29 -10.39 2.72 5.31
C PRO A 29 -9.59 3.58 6.29
N THR A 30 -10.03 4.79 6.66
CA THR A 30 -9.29 5.74 7.52
C THR A 30 -8.66 5.09 8.76
N LYS A 31 -9.38 4.18 9.42
CA LYS A 31 -8.92 3.46 10.64
C LYS A 31 -8.43 2.03 10.37
N MET A 32 -8.47 1.58 9.12
CA MET A 32 -8.02 0.25 8.72
C MET A 32 -6.49 0.19 8.74
N LYS A 33 -5.94 -0.92 9.22
CA LYS A 33 -4.50 -1.22 9.15
C LYS A 33 -4.07 -1.52 7.70
N SER A 34 -2.77 -1.43 7.44
CA SER A 34 -2.19 -1.67 6.12
C SER A 34 -2.61 -3.01 5.49
N GLU A 35 -2.68 -4.12 6.25
CA GLU A 35 -3.06 -5.42 5.68
C GLU A 35 -4.50 -5.44 5.15
N GLY A 36 -5.41 -4.81 5.88
CA GLY A 36 -6.81 -4.67 5.45
C GLY A 36 -6.94 -3.81 4.19
N ARG A 37 -6.09 -2.78 4.06
CA ARG A 37 -6.08 -1.91 2.88
C ARG A 37 -5.51 -2.62 1.66
N SER A 38 -4.47 -3.42 1.84
CA SER A 38 -3.91 -4.27 0.78
C SER A 38 -4.97 -5.22 0.21
N SER A 39 -5.78 -5.82 1.08
CA SER A 39 -6.89 -6.71 0.69
C SER A 39 -7.99 -6.00 -0.14
N LEU A 40 -8.05 -4.67 -0.09
CA LEU A 40 -8.95 -3.85 -0.92
C LEU A 40 -8.33 -3.45 -2.26
N GLY A 41 -7.11 -3.91 -2.56
CA GLY A 41 -6.33 -3.51 -3.72
C GLY A 41 -5.64 -2.15 -3.56
N ILE A 42 -5.48 -1.65 -2.32
CA ILE A 42 -4.76 -0.40 -2.05
C ILE A 42 -3.27 -0.74 -1.83
N GLY A 43 -2.45 -0.40 -2.82
CA GLY A 43 -0.99 -0.53 -2.77
C GLY A 43 -0.28 0.74 -3.27
N CYS A 44 0.99 0.93 -2.93
CA CYS A 44 1.81 2.01 -3.48
C CYS A 44 3.22 1.53 -3.78
N VAL A 45 3.84 2.13 -4.81
CA VAL A 45 5.26 1.96 -5.09
C VAL A 45 6.03 3.01 -4.28
N PRO A 46 6.83 2.61 -3.27
CA PRO A 46 7.58 3.55 -2.44
C PRO A 46 8.72 4.18 -3.23
N GLN A 47 9.21 5.32 -2.74
CA GLN A 47 10.34 6.00 -3.35
C GLN A 47 11.64 5.21 -3.11
N GLY A 48 12.35 4.87 -4.19
CA GLY A 48 13.62 4.14 -4.14
C GLY A 48 13.54 2.80 -4.88
N MET A 49 14.52 1.93 -4.63
CA MET A 49 14.57 0.57 -5.20
C MET A 49 14.12 -0.41 -4.13
N TRP A 50 12.84 -0.77 -4.16
CA TRP A 50 12.27 -1.80 -3.28
C TRP A 50 12.02 -3.05 -4.12
N ILE A 51 13.13 -3.68 -4.52
CA ILE A 51 13.17 -4.93 -5.29
C ILE A 51 13.88 -5.98 -4.43
N PHE A 52 13.65 -7.26 -4.72
CA PHE A 52 14.44 -8.33 -4.15
C PHE A 52 15.80 -8.41 -4.87
N PRO A 53 16.92 -8.00 -4.24
CA PRO A 53 18.19 -7.79 -4.95
C PRO A 53 18.85 -9.10 -5.44
N LEU A 54 18.34 -10.24 -4.99
CA LEU A 54 18.80 -11.58 -5.38
C LEU A 54 17.93 -12.23 -6.47
N LEU A 55 16.83 -11.58 -6.86
CA LEU A 55 15.90 -12.07 -7.86
C LEU A 55 16.13 -11.36 -9.20
N ILE A 56 15.94 -12.08 -10.30
CA ILE A 56 15.81 -11.43 -11.61
C ILE A 56 14.43 -10.74 -11.70
N ALA A 57 14.30 -9.78 -12.62
CA ALA A 57 13.07 -8.98 -12.77
C ALA A 57 11.79 -9.84 -12.90
N GLU A 58 11.86 -10.98 -13.58
CA GLU A 58 10.71 -11.90 -13.72
C GLU A 58 10.32 -12.55 -12.38
N GLU A 59 11.30 -12.94 -11.57
CA GLU A 59 11.08 -13.55 -10.26
C GLU A 59 10.55 -12.54 -9.24
N ASP A 60 11.06 -11.31 -9.29
CA ASP A 60 10.59 -10.18 -8.47
C ASP A 60 9.10 -9.89 -8.75
N LEU A 61 8.73 -9.78 -10.03
CA LEU A 61 7.34 -9.59 -10.46
C LEU A 61 6.43 -10.75 -10.08
N ARG A 62 6.88 -12.00 -10.23
CA ARG A 62 6.11 -13.18 -9.81
C ARG A 62 5.88 -13.22 -8.31
N THR A 63 6.89 -12.84 -7.53
CA THR A 63 6.81 -12.81 -6.07
C THR A 63 5.79 -11.77 -5.61
N ASP A 64 5.80 -10.57 -6.21
CA ASP A 64 4.83 -9.52 -5.91
C ASP A 64 3.39 -9.94 -6.30
N LEU A 65 3.21 -10.51 -7.49
CA LEU A 65 1.90 -10.96 -7.97
C LEU A 65 1.34 -12.14 -7.16
N ALA A 66 2.20 -13.03 -6.66
CA ALA A 66 1.77 -14.15 -5.80
C ALA A 66 1.15 -13.66 -4.48
N LEU A 67 1.56 -12.49 -3.99
CA LEU A 67 0.99 -11.88 -2.78
C LEU A 67 -0.39 -11.25 -3.01
N LEU A 68 -0.75 -10.98 -4.26
CA LEU A 68 -2.03 -10.36 -4.64
C LEU A 68 -3.17 -11.38 -4.86
N GLY A 69 -2.93 -12.69 -4.69
CA GLY A 69 -3.89 -13.74 -5.01
C GLY A 69 -4.13 -14.78 -3.92
N ASN A 70 -5.28 -14.68 -3.23
CA ASN A 70 -6.17 -15.79 -2.89
C ASN A 70 -7.60 -15.29 -2.66
#